data_AF-A0A8J3VC92-F1
#
_entry.id   AF-A0A8J3VC92-F1
#
_cell.length_a   1.000
_cell.length_b   1.000
_cell.length_c   1.000
_cell.angle_alpha   90.00
_cell.angle_beta   90.00
_cell.angle_gamma   90.00
#
_symmetry.space_group_name_H-M   'P 1'
#
loop_
_entity.id
_entity.type
_entity.pdbx_description
1 polymer ?
#
loop_
_entity_poly.entity_id
_entity_poly.type
_entity_poly.pdbx_seq_one_letter_code
_entity_poly.pdbx_strand_id
1 'polypeptide(L)'
;MDPRTIATLYYQAWQHRAGDMSQVPLADDFAFTGPVASFTDSAGYRVMARQAGAAVRDFRVRHQFTDGDLVCSIIDWEMDPLTGTLTAAELLRIRDGKIISGELIYDAEDLRRAMATVRSPAIATLLERSYTHVAHVLGLIGPQGWTAASTCEKWSVRQTANHLAGALVLLTRTAEGEQVDSAELDAQRQADTDHLGADPTKAFRAIADRSVAAFTAHDTLERTYAFMGTTVPGSVLASISLHESLIHGWDIATGAHLPYPVDDDIVDRVWQYAEAGVTDAQRRAGQFADAIPVLAAAPPLVRLLAHVGRHAQP
;
A
#
# COMPACT_ATOMS: atom_id res chain seq x y z
N MET A 1 18.65 -8.46 44.13
CA MET A 1 18.83 -9.50 43.09
C MET A 1 19.80 -8.93 42.08
N ASP A 2 20.71 -9.75 41.57
CA ASP A 2 21.72 -9.31 40.60
C ASP A 2 21.05 -8.75 39.32
N PRO A 3 21.47 -7.58 38.79
CA PRO A 3 20.88 -6.97 37.60
C PRO A 3 20.84 -7.92 36.39
N ARG A 4 21.90 -8.72 36.20
CA ARG A 4 21.97 -9.68 35.11
C ARG A 4 20.90 -10.76 35.21
N THR A 5 20.62 -11.22 36.43
CA THR A 5 19.53 -12.18 36.71
C THR A 5 18.15 -11.61 36.34
N ILE A 6 17.91 -10.34 36.63
CA ILE A 6 16.64 -9.66 36.28
C ILE A 6 16.50 -9.49 34.77
N ALA A 7 17.57 -9.06 34.09
CA ALA A 7 17.60 -8.98 32.63
C ALA A 7 17.36 -10.36 31.99
N THR A 8 17.85 -11.44 32.61
CA THR A 8 17.60 -12.81 32.12
C THR A 8 16.12 -13.17 32.13
N LEU A 9 15.36 -12.78 33.15
CA LEU A 9 13.91 -12.99 33.19
C LEU A 9 13.18 -12.27 32.04
N TYR A 10 13.66 -11.09 31.67
CA TYR A 10 13.14 -10.31 30.54
C TYR A 10 13.40 -11.04 29.22
N TYR A 11 14.63 -11.50 28.96
CA TYR A 11 14.93 -12.23 27.72
C TYR A 11 14.25 -13.60 27.65
N GLN A 12 14.07 -14.30 28.78
CA GLN A 12 13.28 -15.53 28.81
C GLN A 12 11.81 -15.33 28.41
N ALA A 13 11.25 -14.14 28.63
CA ALA A 13 9.91 -13.82 28.13
C ALA A 13 9.86 -13.83 26.61
N TRP A 14 10.87 -13.25 25.95
CA TRP A 14 11.00 -13.28 24.49
C TRP A 14 11.29 -14.68 23.96
N GLN A 15 12.24 -15.38 24.57
CA GLN A 15 12.70 -16.69 24.10
C GLN A 15 11.69 -17.82 24.28
N HIS A 16 10.87 -17.77 25.34
CA HIS A 16 10.09 -18.93 25.77
C HIS A 16 8.61 -18.65 26.02
N ARG A 17 8.19 -17.39 25.97
CA ARG A 17 6.81 -17.00 26.32
C ARG A 17 6.16 -16.06 25.32
N ALA A 18 6.66 -16.01 24.09
CA ALA A 18 6.13 -15.14 23.03
C ALA A 18 5.91 -13.70 23.52
N GLY A 19 6.89 -13.17 24.26
CA GLY A 19 6.83 -11.81 24.80
C GLY A 19 5.89 -11.63 26.01
N ASP A 20 5.40 -12.70 26.64
CA ASP A 20 4.63 -12.56 27.88
C ASP A 20 5.53 -12.12 29.05
N MET A 21 5.46 -10.82 29.33
CA MET A 21 6.23 -10.14 30.36
C MET A 21 5.64 -10.31 31.76
N SER A 22 4.54 -11.05 31.96
CA SER A 22 3.80 -11.14 33.24
C SER A 22 4.68 -11.45 34.46
N GLN A 23 5.75 -12.23 34.28
CA GLN A 23 6.71 -12.61 35.33
C GLN A 23 7.98 -11.74 35.37
N VAL A 24 8.04 -10.69 34.56
CA VAL A 24 9.17 -9.76 34.49
C VAL A 24 8.91 -8.58 35.41
N PRO A 25 9.84 -8.27 36.33
CA PRO A 25 9.67 -7.19 37.30
C PRO A 25 9.93 -5.84 36.63
N LEU A 26 8.94 -5.33 35.91
CA LEU A 26 8.95 -3.95 35.40
C LEU A 26 8.51 -3.00 36.52
N ALA A 27 9.15 -1.84 36.63
CA ALA A 27 8.77 -0.81 37.58
C ALA A 27 7.47 -0.09 37.17
N ASP A 28 6.84 0.60 38.12
CA ASP A 28 5.63 1.38 37.85
C ASP A 28 5.94 2.60 36.98
N ASP A 29 7.15 3.15 37.11
CA ASP A 29 7.71 4.24 36.30
C ASP A 29 8.52 3.74 35.09
N PHE A 30 8.28 2.52 34.63
CA PHE A 30 9.00 1.94 33.50
C PHE A 30 8.79 2.73 32.20
N ALA A 31 9.88 2.98 31.47
CA ALA A 31 9.85 3.55 30.13
C ALA A 31 10.67 2.71 29.13
N PHE A 32 10.23 2.68 27.87
CA PHE A 32 10.93 1.99 26.80
C PHE A 32 11.10 2.89 25.59
N THR A 33 12.29 2.96 25.03
CA THR A 33 12.57 3.70 23.79
C THR A 33 13.06 2.74 22.72
N GLY A 34 12.41 2.75 21.57
CA GLY A 34 12.82 1.96 20.41
C GLY A 34 12.58 2.69 19.08
N PRO A 35 13.22 2.24 18.00
CA PRO A 35 13.17 2.92 16.69
C PRO A 35 11.85 2.75 15.93
N VAL A 36 10.94 1.89 16.42
CA VAL A 36 9.60 1.65 15.84
C VAL A 36 8.48 2.00 16.82
N ALA A 37 8.69 1.78 18.12
CA ALA A 37 7.72 2.07 19.16
C ALA A 37 8.43 2.45 20.47
N SER A 38 7.82 3.38 21.21
CA SER A 38 8.28 3.85 22.52
C SER A 38 7.10 3.93 23.48
N PHE A 39 7.36 3.73 24.77
CA PHE A 39 6.36 3.62 25.82
C PHE A 39 6.82 4.37 27.07
N THR A 40 5.88 5.04 27.74
CA THR A 40 6.12 5.74 29.01
C THR A 40 5.56 5.00 30.22
N ASP A 41 5.03 3.78 30.01
CA ASP A 41 4.48 2.93 31.05
C ASP A 41 4.67 1.44 30.72
N SER A 42 4.61 0.59 31.76
CA SER A 42 4.76 -0.86 31.60
C SER A 42 3.53 -1.55 31.00
N ALA A 43 2.34 -0.96 31.08
CA ALA A 43 1.11 -1.59 30.60
C ALA A 43 1.07 -1.63 29.07
N GLY A 44 1.32 -0.50 28.41
CA GLY A 44 1.43 -0.38 26.97
C GLY A 44 2.57 -1.24 26.41
N TYR A 45 3.72 -1.24 27.09
CA TYR A 45 4.84 -2.10 26.71
C TYR A 45 4.48 -3.60 26.78
N ARG A 46 3.78 -4.06 27.83
CA ARG A 46 3.33 -5.46 27.96
C ARG A 46 2.39 -5.90 26.83
N VAL A 47 1.46 -5.02 26.43
CA VAL A 47 0.55 -5.28 25.32
C VAL A 47 1.33 -5.43 24.01
N MET A 48 2.23 -4.49 23.73
CA MET A 48 3.09 -4.55 22.55
C MET A 48 3.96 -5.81 22.55
N ALA A 49 4.62 -6.11 23.66
CA ALA A 49 5.54 -7.25 23.76
C ALA A 49 4.82 -8.57 23.45
N ARG A 50 3.58 -8.74 23.91
CA ARG A 50 2.75 -9.92 23.59
C ARG A 50 2.36 -9.98 22.11
N GLN A 51 2.04 -8.85 21.47
CA GLN A 51 1.71 -8.80 20.05
C GLN A 51 2.94 -9.08 19.17
N ALA A 52 4.05 -8.40 19.44
CA ALA A 52 5.30 -8.59 18.71
C ALA A 52 5.86 -9.99 18.94
N GLY A 53 5.84 -10.49 20.18
CA GLY A 53 6.34 -11.81 20.53
C GLY A 53 5.59 -12.96 19.86
N ALA A 54 4.33 -12.76 19.45
CA ALA A 54 3.59 -13.74 18.65
C ALA A 54 4.14 -13.87 17.20
N ALA A 55 4.84 -12.85 16.70
CA ALA A 55 5.47 -12.85 15.38
C ALA A 55 6.95 -13.26 15.43
N VAL A 56 7.56 -13.36 16.61
CA VAL A 56 8.97 -13.76 16.78
C VAL A 56 9.12 -15.26 16.53
N ARG A 57 9.95 -15.62 15.55
CA ARG A 57 10.26 -17.00 15.15
C ARG A 57 11.48 -17.56 15.88
N ASP A 58 12.48 -16.73 16.11
CA ASP A 58 13.68 -17.07 16.89
C ASP A 58 14.18 -15.84 17.67
N PHE A 59 14.77 -16.06 18.84
CA PHE A 59 15.33 -14.98 19.67
C PHE A 59 16.54 -15.48 20.46
N ARG A 60 17.67 -14.79 20.31
CA ARG A 60 18.94 -15.15 20.95
C ARG A 60 19.64 -13.96 21.58
N VAL A 61 20.06 -14.11 22.84
CA VAL A 61 21.05 -13.23 23.46
C VAL A 61 22.45 -13.72 23.08
N ARG A 62 23.21 -12.94 22.31
CA ARG A 62 24.58 -13.29 21.89
C ARG A 62 25.60 -13.01 22.98
N HIS A 63 25.54 -11.81 23.52
CA HIS A 63 26.46 -11.29 24.52
C HIS A 63 25.70 -10.41 25.49
N GLN A 64 26.17 -10.37 26.73
CA GLN A 64 25.57 -9.56 27.77
C GLN A 64 26.68 -9.00 28.66
N PHE A 65 26.61 -7.69 28.88
CA PHE A 65 27.56 -6.89 29.64
C PHE A 65 26.80 -6.21 30.77
N THR A 66 27.46 -6.04 31.91
CA THR A 66 26.88 -5.38 33.08
C THR A 66 27.84 -4.30 33.56
N ASP A 67 27.30 -3.11 33.76
CA ASP A 67 27.99 -1.97 34.36
C ASP A 67 27.07 -1.35 35.43
N GLY A 68 27.34 -1.67 36.69
CA GLY A 68 26.49 -1.26 37.82
C GLY A 68 25.04 -1.73 37.66
N ASP A 69 24.12 -0.77 37.51
CA ASP A 69 22.69 -0.96 37.36
C ASP A 69 22.23 -1.17 35.89
N LEU A 70 23.17 -1.08 34.94
CA LEU A 70 22.93 -1.17 33.51
C LEU A 70 23.32 -2.56 32.99
N VAL A 71 22.43 -3.18 32.22
CA VAL A 71 22.70 -4.42 31.48
C VAL A 71 22.55 -4.13 30.00
N CYS A 72 23.65 -4.23 29.24
CA CYS A 72 23.64 -4.15 27.78
C CYS A 72 23.67 -5.56 27.20
N SER A 73 22.71 -5.90 26.34
CA SER A 73 22.68 -7.19 25.65
C SER A 73 22.70 -6.99 24.14
N ILE A 74 23.53 -7.77 23.46
CA ILE A 74 23.46 -7.89 22.00
C ILE A 74 22.54 -9.05 21.70
N ILE A 75 21.45 -8.77 21.01
CA ILE A 75 20.40 -9.73 20.69
C ILE A 75 20.25 -9.90 19.18
N ASP A 76 19.94 -11.13 18.78
CA ASP A 76 19.47 -11.47 17.43
C ASP A 76 18.03 -11.94 17.56
N TRP A 77 17.14 -11.52 16.65
CA TRP A 77 15.82 -12.15 16.52
C TRP A 77 15.36 -12.23 15.08
N GLU A 78 14.50 -13.20 14.82
CA GLU A 78 13.78 -13.36 13.57
C GLU A 78 12.30 -13.17 13.85
N MET A 79 11.58 -12.46 12.98
CA MET A 79 10.15 -12.25 13.14
C MET A 79 9.45 -12.11 11.80
N ASP A 80 8.18 -12.50 11.74
CA ASP A 80 7.35 -12.25 10.57
C ASP A 80 6.99 -10.76 10.44
N PRO A 81 6.90 -10.21 9.21
CA PRO A 81 7.06 -10.89 7.91
C PRO A 81 8.51 -10.83 7.37
N LEU A 82 9.50 -10.49 8.20
CA LEU A 82 10.90 -10.39 7.75
C LEU A 82 11.49 -11.79 7.56
N THR A 83 12.33 -11.95 6.54
CA THR A 83 13.01 -13.23 6.26
C THR A 83 14.41 -13.32 6.88
N GLY A 84 15.01 -12.19 7.25
CA GLY A 84 16.35 -12.12 7.82
C GLY A 84 16.37 -11.98 9.34
N THR A 85 17.57 -12.10 9.91
CA THR A 85 17.85 -11.83 11.32
C THR A 85 18.05 -10.33 11.55
N LEU A 86 17.36 -9.77 12.54
CA LEU A 86 17.63 -8.45 13.08
C LEU A 86 18.60 -8.55 14.25
N THR A 87 19.61 -7.69 14.27
CA THR A 87 20.57 -7.59 15.39
C THR A 87 20.40 -6.24 16.07
N ALA A 88 20.27 -6.23 17.40
CA ALA A 88 20.20 -5.01 18.21
C ALA A 88 21.15 -5.03 19.40
N ALA A 89 21.45 -3.84 19.90
CA ALA A 89 21.87 -3.64 21.28
C ALA A 89 20.65 -3.18 22.10
N GLU A 90 20.43 -3.80 23.25
CA GLU A 90 19.38 -3.41 24.19
C GLU A 90 19.98 -3.10 25.55
N LEU A 91 19.68 -1.91 26.07
CA LEU A 91 20.14 -1.42 27.35
C LEU A 91 18.98 -1.45 28.34
N LEU A 92 19.08 -2.27 29.38
CA LEU A 92 18.12 -2.33 30.47
C LEU A 92 18.72 -1.72 31.73
N ARG A 93 18.02 -0.75 32.33
CA ARG A 93 18.41 -0.16 33.62
C ARG A 93 17.56 -0.75 34.74
N ILE A 94 18.21 -1.13 35.83
CA ILE A 94 17.60 -1.91 36.90
C ILE A 94 17.80 -1.23 38.25
N ARG A 95 16.69 -0.93 38.94
CA ARG A 95 16.70 -0.30 40.27
C ARG A 95 15.81 -1.10 41.21
N ASP A 96 16.29 -1.37 42.42
CA ASP A 96 15.54 -2.07 43.47
C ASP A 96 14.92 -3.39 43.01
N GLY A 97 15.64 -4.12 42.15
CA GLY A 97 15.21 -5.41 41.63
C GLY A 97 14.19 -5.34 40.49
N LYS A 98 13.88 -4.15 39.97
CA LYS A 98 12.95 -3.93 38.86
C LYS A 98 13.64 -3.25 37.68
N ILE A 99 13.21 -3.57 36.46
CA ILE A 99 13.62 -2.85 35.25
C ILE A 99 12.86 -1.52 35.22
N ILE A 100 13.60 -0.41 35.22
CA ILE A 100 13.03 0.94 35.17
C ILE A 100 13.07 1.54 33.77
N SER A 101 13.98 1.09 32.91
CA SER A 101 13.96 1.49 31.51
C SER A 101 14.56 0.46 30.58
N GLY A 102 14.11 0.47 29.33
CA GLY A 102 14.74 -0.22 28.22
C GLY A 102 15.01 0.75 27.06
N GLU A 103 16.16 0.60 26.41
CA GLU A 103 16.50 1.29 25.17
C GLU A 103 16.96 0.26 24.15
N LEU A 104 16.26 0.17 23.03
CA LEU A 104 16.55 -0.76 21.95
C LEU A 104 17.12 -0.01 20.76
N ILE A 105 18.29 -0.44 20.28
CA ILE A 105 19.06 0.23 19.23
C ILE A 105 19.36 -0.77 18.10
N TYR A 106 18.78 -0.52 16.94
CA TYR A 106 19.06 -1.26 15.70
C TYR A 106 18.58 -0.48 14.46
N ASP A 107 19.01 -0.91 13.28
CA ASP A 107 18.44 -0.44 12.03
C ASP A 107 17.07 -1.08 11.80
N ALA A 108 16.03 -0.27 11.94
CA ALA A 108 14.64 -0.71 11.84
C ALA A 108 14.03 -0.51 10.44
N GLU A 109 14.82 -0.13 9.43
CA GLU A 109 14.28 0.25 8.13
C GLU A 109 13.44 -0.87 7.48
N ASP A 110 13.96 -2.09 7.43
CA ASP A 110 13.24 -3.23 6.85
C ASP A 110 11.95 -3.54 7.63
N LEU A 111 11.99 -3.45 8.97
CA LEU A 111 10.80 -3.65 9.79
C LEU A 111 9.75 -2.56 9.55
N ARG A 112 10.16 -1.29 9.41
CA ARG A 112 9.24 -0.19 9.09
C ARG A 112 8.59 -0.40 7.72
N ARG A 113 9.35 -0.80 6.71
CA ARG A 113 8.83 -1.11 5.37
C ARG A 113 7.81 -2.25 5.42
N ALA A 114 8.17 -3.35 6.09
CA ALA A 114 7.28 -4.48 6.27
C ALA A 114 5.95 -4.11 6.98
N MET A 115 6.03 -3.37 8.08
CA MET A 115 4.84 -2.90 8.80
C MET A 115 3.98 -1.96 7.97
N ALA A 116 4.58 -1.11 7.13
CA ALA A 116 3.84 -0.27 6.19
C ALA A 116 3.11 -1.08 5.12
N THR A 117 3.72 -2.17 4.63
CA THR A 117 3.06 -3.11 3.70
C THR A 117 1.87 -3.80 4.33
N VAL A 118 1.99 -4.30 5.57
CA VAL A 118 0.89 -4.99 6.28
C VAL A 118 -0.28 -4.04 6.59
N ARG A 119 -0.01 -2.75 6.80
CA ARG A 119 -1.04 -1.73 7.06
C ARG A 119 -1.73 -1.24 5.80
N SER A 120 -1.11 -1.39 4.63
CA SER A 120 -1.71 -1.01 3.36
C SER A 120 -2.84 -1.99 2.98
N PRO A 121 -4.03 -1.53 2.57
CA PRO A 121 -5.07 -2.42 2.08
C PRO A 121 -4.60 -3.28 0.91
N ALA A 122 -5.14 -4.50 0.79
CA ALA A 122 -4.91 -5.36 -0.35
C ALA A 122 -5.34 -4.66 -1.65
N ILE A 123 -4.61 -4.89 -2.74
CA ILE A 123 -4.88 -4.20 -4.03
C ILE A 123 -6.31 -4.46 -4.52
N ALA A 124 -6.85 -5.66 -4.30
CA ALA A 124 -8.23 -6.01 -4.65
C ALA A 124 -9.27 -5.15 -3.92
N THR A 125 -9.06 -4.87 -2.63
CA THR A 125 -9.93 -3.96 -1.85
C THR A 125 -9.86 -2.53 -2.36
N LEU A 126 -8.68 -2.06 -2.78
CA LEU A 126 -8.52 -0.73 -3.38
C LEU A 126 -9.20 -0.65 -4.75
N LEU A 127 -9.14 -1.72 -5.56
CA LEU A 127 -9.86 -1.80 -6.83
C LEU A 127 -11.38 -1.71 -6.61
N GLU A 128 -11.94 -2.49 -5.70
CA GLU A 128 -13.37 -2.47 -5.37
C GLU A 128 -13.85 -1.07 -4.95
N ARG A 129 -13.10 -0.40 -4.05
CA ARG A 129 -13.38 0.99 -3.63
C ARG A 129 -13.29 1.97 -4.80
N SER A 130 -12.22 1.90 -5.59
CA SER A 130 -12.00 2.78 -6.76
C SER A 130 -13.13 2.63 -7.79
N TYR A 131 -13.48 1.40 -8.14
CA TYR A 131 -14.57 1.12 -9.08
C TYR A 131 -15.93 1.57 -8.55
N THR A 132 -16.15 1.48 -7.24
CA THR A 132 -17.36 2.03 -6.61
C THR A 132 -17.44 3.55 -6.79
N HIS A 133 -16.33 4.27 -6.62
CA HIS A 133 -16.27 5.72 -6.87
C HIS A 133 -16.57 6.05 -8.33
N VAL A 134 -15.99 5.32 -9.28
CA VAL A 134 -16.27 5.53 -10.71
C VAL A 134 -17.74 5.24 -11.02
N ALA A 135 -18.28 4.10 -10.59
CA ALA A 135 -19.69 3.75 -10.82
C ALA A 135 -20.65 4.81 -10.23
N HIS A 136 -20.31 5.37 -9.07
CA HIS A 136 -21.05 6.48 -8.46
C HIS A 136 -21.03 7.71 -9.37
N VAL A 137 -19.84 8.16 -9.82
CA VAL A 137 -19.69 9.28 -10.75
C VAL A 137 -20.51 9.06 -12.01
N LEU A 138 -20.39 7.90 -12.68
CA LEU A 138 -21.14 7.60 -13.92
C LEU A 138 -22.66 7.72 -13.71
N GLY A 139 -23.17 7.34 -12.54
CA GLY A 139 -24.59 7.43 -12.19
C GLY A 139 -25.11 8.86 -11.97
N LEU A 140 -24.22 9.83 -11.79
CA LEU A 140 -24.56 11.25 -11.64
C LEU A 140 -24.56 12.01 -12.98
N ILE A 141 -23.97 11.44 -14.04
CA ILE A 141 -23.80 12.13 -15.33
C ILE A 141 -25.12 12.17 -16.08
N GLY A 142 -25.68 13.38 -16.24
CA GLY A 142 -26.82 13.63 -17.11
C GLY A 142 -26.47 13.56 -18.61
N PRO A 143 -27.48 13.50 -19.51
CA PRO A 143 -27.26 13.31 -20.95
C PRO A 143 -26.27 14.28 -21.60
N GLN A 144 -26.29 15.57 -21.21
CA GLN A 144 -25.36 16.57 -21.77
C GLN A 144 -23.92 16.39 -21.27
N GLY A 145 -23.73 15.90 -20.04
CA GLY A 145 -22.41 15.67 -19.45
C GLY A 145 -21.64 14.58 -20.21
N TRP A 146 -22.33 13.58 -20.74
CA TRP A 146 -21.70 12.53 -21.55
C TRP A 146 -21.05 13.04 -22.84
N THR A 147 -21.62 14.10 -23.44
CA THR A 147 -21.10 14.72 -24.67
C THR A 147 -20.10 15.85 -24.42
N ALA A 148 -19.90 16.26 -23.16
CA ALA A 148 -18.95 17.29 -22.80
C ALA A 148 -17.51 16.82 -23.08
N ALA A 149 -16.61 17.77 -23.30
CA ALA A 149 -15.18 17.49 -23.40
C ALA A 149 -14.65 16.97 -22.05
N SER A 150 -13.81 15.94 -22.09
CA SER A 150 -13.07 15.48 -20.92
C SER A 150 -11.71 16.18 -20.83
N THR A 151 -10.99 15.93 -19.74
CA THR A 151 -9.58 16.34 -19.56
C THR A 151 -8.60 15.50 -20.39
N CYS A 152 -9.03 14.34 -20.91
CA CYS A 152 -8.31 13.63 -21.96
C CYS A 152 -8.55 14.34 -23.29
N GLU A 153 -7.51 14.96 -23.84
CA GLU A 153 -7.61 15.77 -25.05
C GLU A 153 -8.28 14.97 -26.19
N LYS A 154 -9.19 15.61 -26.92
CA LYS A 154 -9.97 15.04 -28.05
C LYS A 154 -11.07 14.04 -27.68
N TRP A 155 -11.21 13.66 -26.41
CA TRP A 155 -12.26 12.74 -25.99
C TRP A 155 -13.37 13.45 -25.23
N SER A 156 -14.60 13.05 -25.57
CA SER A 156 -15.77 13.31 -24.73
C SER A 156 -15.71 12.50 -23.44
N VAL A 157 -16.49 12.89 -22.43
CA VAL A 157 -16.68 12.12 -21.19
C VAL A 157 -17.09 10.67 -21.49
N ARG A 158 -17.97 10.45 -22.48
CA ARG A 158 -18.38 9.11 -22.91
C ARG A 158 -17.22 8.29 -23.49
N GLN A 159 -16.37 8.90 -24.31
CA GLN A 159 -15.20 8.25 -24.88
C GLN A 159 -14.18 7.88 -23.79
N THR A 160 -13.92 8.78 -22.84
CA THR A 160 -13.02 8.48 -21.70
C THR A 160 -13.57 7.35 -20.83
N ALA A 161 -14.89 7.31 -20.61
CA ALA A 161 -15.53 6.22 -19.87
C ALA A 161 -15.50 4.88 -20.63
N ASN A 162 -15.67 4.90 -21.95
CA ASN A 162 -15.51 3.70 -22.79
C ASN A 162 -14.06 3.20 -22.80
N HIS A 163 -13.08 4.11 -22.88
CA HIS A 163 -11.66 3.75 -22.80
C HIS A 163 -11.36 3.06 -21.47
N LEU A 164 -11.76 3.65 -20.34
CA LEU A 164 -11.59 3.04 -19.02
C LEU A 164 -12.24 1.66 -18.95
N ALA A 165 -13.50 1.54 -19.38
CA ALA A 165 -14.21 0.27 -19.38
C ALA A 165 -13.50 -0.79 -20.25
N GLY A 166 -13.04 -0.41 -21.44
CA GLY A 166 -12.29 -1.27 -22.35
C GLY A 166 -10.94 -1.73 -21.78
N ALA A 167 -10.18 -0.80 -21.18
CA ALA A 167 -8.93 -1.09 -20.50
C ALA A 167 -9.11 -2.09 -19.36
N LEU A 168 -10.13 -1.89 -18.51
CA LEU A 168 -10.44 -2.81 -17.41
C LEU A 168 -10.86 -4.20 -17.91
N VAL A 169 -11.66 -4.29 -18.98
CA VAL A 169 -12.03 -5.57 -19.60
C VAL A 169 -10.78 -6.28 -20.13
N LEU A 170 -9.87 -5.56 -20.79
CA LEU A 170 -8.64 -6.12 -21.34
C LEU A 170 -7.71 -6.65 -20.24
N LEU A 171 -7.50 -5.86 -19.18
CA LEU A 171 -6.66 -6.24 -18.04
C LEU A 171 -7.24 -7.45 -17.30
N THR A 172 -8.56 -7.49 -17.13
CA THR A 172 -9.27 -8.63 -16.51
C THR A 172 -9.09 -9.90 -17.32
N ARG A 173 -9.33 -9.86 -18.64
CA ARG A 173 -9.14 -11.02 -19.54
C ARG A 173 -7.69 -11.52 -19.53
N THR A 174 -6.74 -10.58 -19.50
CA THR A 174 -5.31 -10.92 -19.39
C THR A 174 -5.03 -11.65 -18.08
N ALA A 175 -5.58 -11.17 -16.94
CA ALA A 175 -5.42 -11.81 -15.64
C ALA A 175 -6.13 -13.18 -15.54
N GLU A 176 -7.17 -13.40 -16.34
CA GLU A 176 -7.83 -14.71 -16.50
C GLU A 176 -7.03 -15.66 -17.42
N GLY A 177 -5.94 -15.19 -18.02
CA GLY A 177 -5.03 -15.97 -18.87
C GLY A 177 -5.40 -15.99 -20.35
N GLU A 178 -6.35 -15.14 -20.79
CA GLU A 178 -6.66 -14.99 -22.21
C GLU A 178 -5.51 -14.31 -22.96
N GLN A 179 -5.33 -14.67 -24.23
CA GLN A 179 -4.45 -13.93 -25.13
C GLN A 179 -5.20 -12.71 -25.68
N VAL A 180 -4.56 -11.56 -25.64
CA VAL A 180 -5.10 -10.28 -26.12
C VAL A 180 -4.33 -9.84 -27.36
N ASP A 181 -5.04 -9.42 -28.40
CA ASP A 181 -4.43 -8.88 -29.62
C ASP A 181 -3.87 -7.48 -29.35
N SER A 182 -2.72 -7.14 -29.94
CA SER A 182 -2.12 -5.81 -29.81
C SER A 182 -3.05 -4.71 -30.33
N ALA A 183 -3.93 -5.00 -31.29
CA ALA A 183 -4.92 -4.06 -31.79
C ALA A 183 -6.04 -3.75 -30.77
N GLU A 184 -6.18 -4.53 -29.69
CA GLU A 184 -7.11 -4.26 -28.58
C GLU A 184 -6.52 -3.28 -27.55
N LEU A 185 -5.20 -3.07 -27.58
CA LEU A 185 -4.49 -2.10 -26.74
C LEU A 185 -4.59 -0.66 -27.29
N ASP A 186 -5.15 -0.48 -28.49
CA ASP A 186 -5.31 0.85 -29.08
C ASP A 186 -6.35 1.67 -28.30
N ALA A 187 -5.88 2.75 -27.68
CA ALA A 187 -6.69 3.56 -26.77
C ALA A 187 -7.86 4.26 -27.49
N GLN A 188 -7.64 4.70 -28.74
CA GLN A 188 -8.69 5.34 -29.53
C GLN A 188 -9.79 4.35 -29.89
N ARG A 189 -9.43 3.12 -30.28
CA ARG A 189 -10.39 2.04 -30.54
C ARG A 189 -11.21 1.70 -29.31
N GLN A 190 -10.60 1.66 -28.12
CA GLN A 190 -11.34 1.44 -26.87
C GLN A 190 -12.31 2.60 -26.60
N ALA A 191 -11.88 3.85 -26.80
CA ALA A 191 -12.73 5.02 -26.63
C ALA A 191 -13.95 5.05 -27.58
N ASP A 192 -13.75 4.58 -28.82
CA ASP A 192 -14.79 4.53 -29.85
C ASP A 192 -15.71 3.30 -29.75
N THR A 193 -15.29 2.27 -29.00
CA THR A 193 -16.11 1.06 -28.77
C THR A 193 -17.10 1.30 -27.64
N ASP A 194 -18.40 1.04 -27.89
CA ASP A 194 -19.42 1.19 -26.85
C ASP A 194 -19.41 0.01 -25.87
N HIS A 195 -18.65 0.17 -24.79
CA HIS A 195 -18.58 -0.80 -23.68
C HIS A 195 -19.69 -0.60 -22.65
N LEU A 196 -20.34 0.57 -22.64
CA LEU A 196 -21.23 1.01 -21.57
C LEU A 196 -22.72 0.91 -21.95
N GLY A 197 -23.04 0.94 -23.24
CA GLY A 197 -24.41 0.78 -23.74
C GLY A 197 -25.37 1.86 -23.24
N ALA A 198 -26.63 1.45 -22.99
CA ALA A 198 -27.70 2.36 -22.55
C ALA A 198 -27.74 2.61 -21.03
N ASP A 199 -27.10 1.74 -20.23
CA ASP A 199 -27.01 1.86 -18.77
C ASP A 199 -25.53 1.79 -18.34
N PRO A 200 -24.79 2.91 -18.43
CA PRO A 200 -23.36 2.94 -18.16
C PRO A 200 -22.99 2.48 -16.75
N THR A 201 -23.79 2.83 -15.74
CA THR A 201 -23.53 2.43 -14.36
C THR A 201 -23.64 0.93 -14.18
N LYS A 202 -24.69 0.30 -14.74
CA LYS A 202 -24.86 -1.16 -14.64
C LYS A 202 -23.77 -1.90 -15.42
N ALA A 203 -23.45 -1.44 -16.64
CA ALA A 203 -22.41 -2.04 -17.46
C ALA A 203 -21.04 -1.97 -16.75
N PHE A 204 -20.67 -0.80 -16.23
CA PHE A 204 -19.42 -0.61 -15.52
C PHE A 204 -19.33 -1.46 -14.25
N ARG A 205 -20.42 -1.57 -13.46
CA ARG A 205 -20.45 -2.45 -12.27
C ARG A 205 -20.17 -3.91 -12.63
N ALA A 206 -20.74 -4.41 -13.73
CA ALA A 206 -20.46 -5.78 -14.17
C ALA A 206 -18.99 -6.00 -14.55
N ILE A 207 -18.36 -5.00 -15.18
CA ILE A 207 -16.93 -5.02 -15.50
C ILE A 207 -16.09 -5.00 -14.20
N ALA A 208 -16.46 -4.12 -13.27
CA ALA A 208 -15.81 -3.99 -11.98
C ALA A 208 -15.87 -5.29 -11.17
N ASP A 209 -17.06 -5.91 -11.07
CA ASP A 209 -17.26 -7.16 -10.34
C ASP A 209 -16.39 -8.30 -10.89
N ARG A 210 -16.31 -8.43 -12.23
CA ARG A 210 -15.45 -9.43 -12.88
C ARG A 210 -13.97 -9.13 -12.63
N SER A 211 -13.56 -7.87 -12.74
CA SER A 211 -12.17 -7.45 -12.48
C SER A 211 -11.73 -7.78 -11.05
N VAL A 212 -12.55 -7.39 -10.06
CA VAL A 212 -12.28 -7.70 -8.64
C VAL A 212 -12.21 -9.21 -8.42
N ALA A 213 -13.13 -9.98 -9.00
CA ALA A 213 -13.09 -11.44 -8.90
C ALA A 213 -11.81 -12.04 -9.49
N ALA A 214 -11.37 -11.58 -10.66
CA ALA A 214 -10.14 -12.04 -11.29
C ALA A 214 -8.91 -11.77 -10.42
N PHE A 215 -8.76 -10.54 -9.90
CA PHE A 215 -7.62 -10.16 -9.05
C PHE A 215 -7.68 -10.68 -7.61
N THR A 216 -8.82 -11.23 -7.19
CA THR A 216 -8.97 -11.92 -5.89
C THR A 216 -8.75 -13.43 -6.00
N ALA A 217 -8.79 -13.99 -7.21
CA ALA A 217 -8.57 -15.41 -7.42
C ALA A 217 -7.16 -15.84 -6.98
N HIS A 218 -7.06 -17.10 -6.54
CA HIS A 218 -5.83 -17.65 -5.97
C HIS A 218 -4.65 -17.55 -6.94
N ASP A 219 -3.51 -17.09 -6.42
CA ASP A 219 -2.24 -16.88 -7.12
C ASP A 219 -2.30 -15.90 -8.32
N THR A 220 -3.43 -15.21 -8.58
CA THR A 220 -3.53 -14.31 -9.74
C THR A 220 -2.46 -13.22 -9.69
N LEU A 221 -2.19 -12.66 -8.50
CA LEU A 221 -1.27 -11.53 -8.34
C LEU A 221 0.21 -11.94 -8.48
N GLU A 222 0.52 -13.19 -8.16
CA GLU A 222 1.86 -13.77 -8.15
C GLU A 222 2.22 -14.36 -9.53
N ARG A 223 1.24 -14.87 -10.26
CA ARG A 223 1.43 -15.42 -11.61
C ARG A 223 1.85 -14.34 -12.61
N THR A 224 2.55 -14.76 -13.64
CA THR A 224 3.05 -13.88 -14.72
C THR A 224 2.20 -13.96 -15.98
N TYR A 225 2.00 -12.83 -16.64
CA TYR A 225 1.18 -12.69 -17.83
C TYR A 225 1.93 -11.92 -18.92
N ALA A 226 1.66 -12.26 -20.19
CA ALA A 226 2.15 -11.49 -21.33
C ALA A 226 1.31 -10.22 -21.47
N PHE A 227 1.95 -9.05 -21.39
CA PHE A 227 1.27 -7.75 -21.50
C PHE A 227 2.18 -6.72 -22.16
N MET A 228 1.65 -6.05 -23.19
CA MET A 228 2.35 -5.01 -23.98
C MET A 228 3.76 -5.44 -24.46
N GLY A 229 3.89 -6.69 -24.92
CA GLY A 229 5.17 -7.21 -25.41
C GLY A 229 6.19 -7.57 -24.32
N THR A 230 5.77 -7.55 -23.05
CA THR A 230 6.60 -7.91 -21.89
C THR A 230 5.92 -9.02 -21.07
N THR A 231 6.59 -9.51 -20.04
CA THR A 231 5.99 -10.42 -19.04
C THR A 231 5.97 -9.71 -17.69
N VAL A 232 4.79 -9.62 -17.08
CA VAL A 232 4.58 -8.91 -15.81
C VAL A 232 3.80 -9.79 -14.82
N PRO A 233 4.04 -9.66 -13.49
CA PRO A 233 3.19 -10.33 -12.50
C PRO A 233 1.79 -9.73 -12.47
N GLY A 234 0.78 -10.48 -12.05
CA GLY A 234 -0.62 -10.01 -11.98
C GLY A 234 -0.81 -8.83 -11.03
N SER A 235 0.04 -8.68 -10.02
CA SER A 235 0.11 -7.49 -9.16
C SER A 235 0.38 -6.20 -9.93
N VAL A 236 1.13 -6.26 -11.04
CA VAL A 236 1.34 -5.11 -11.93
C VAL A 236 0.07 -4.83 -12.75
N LEU A 237 -0.62 -5.85 -13.26
CA LEU A 237 -1.91 -5.67 -13.96
C LEU A 237 -2.98 -5.05 -13.03
N ALA A 238 -3.01 -5.48 -11.77
CA ALA A 238 -3.89 -4.91 -10.75
C ALA A 238 -3.54 -3.44 -10.45
N SER A 239 -2.24 -3.11 -10.41
CA SER A 239 -1.76 -1.73 -10.20
C SER A 239 -2.11 -0.83 -11.39
N ILE A 240 -1.98 -1.33 -12.62
CA ILE A 240 -2.45 -0.63 -13.83
C ILE A 240 -3.96 -0.41 -13.74
N SER A 241 -4.74 -1.44 -13.40
CA SER A 241 -6.19 -1.35 -13.28
C SER A 241 -6.63 -0.29 -12.25
N LEU A 242 -5.91 -0.17 -11.13
CA LEU A 242 -6.17 0.85 -10.11
C LEU A 242 -5.79 2.25 -10.60
N HIS A 243 -4.65 2.36 -11.30
CA HIS A 243 -4.20 3.61 -11.93
C HIS A 243 -5.22 4.14 -12.95
N GLU A 244 -5.62 3.30 -13.91
CA GLU A 244 -6.63 3.62 -14.92
C GLU A 244 -7.92 4.11 -14.27
N SER A 245 -8.42 3.39 -13.26
CA SER A 245 -9.65 3.73 -12.55
C SER A 245 -9.58 5.08 -11.83
N LEU A 246 -8.48 5.35 -11.11
CA LEU A 246 -8.32 6.61 -10.39
C LEU A 246 -8.22 7.79 -11.35
N ILE A 247 -7.29 7.72 -12.32
CA ILE A 247 -6.98 8.85 -13.21
C ILE A 247 -8.16 9.13 -14.14
N HIS A 248 -8.70 8.11 -14.81
CA HIS A 248 -9.82 8.32 -15.72
C HIS A 248 -11.15 8.52 -15.00
N GLY A 249 -11.33 7.96 -13.80
CA GLY A 249 -12.44 8.32 -12.93
C GLY A 249 -12.47 9.82 -12.61
N TRP A 250 -11.31 10.39 -12.29
CA TRP A 250 -11.15 11.83 -12.09
C TRP A 250 -11.36 12.62 -13.38
N ASP A 251 -10.84 12.15 -14.53
CA ASP A 251 -11.02 12.81 -15.83
C ASP A 251 -12.50 12.90 -16.21
N ILE A 252 -13.26 11.82 -15.98
CA ILE A 252 -14.70 11.71 -16.22
C ILE A 252 -15.47 12.68 -15.32
N ALA A 253 -15.19 12.66 -14.01
CA ALA A 253 -15.85 13.55 -13.05
C ALA A 253 -15.60 15.02 -13.42
N THR A 254 -14.34 15.37 -13.70
CA THR A 254 -13.93 16.73 -14.04
C THR A 254 -14.58 17.22 -15.33
N GLY A 255 -14.58 16.40 -16.39
CA GLY A 255 -15.25 16.74 -17.66
C GLY A 255 -16.77 16.87 -17.52
N ALA A 256 -17.38 16.13 -16.60
CA ALA A 256 -18.80 16.24 -16.28
C ALA A 256 -19.12 17.35 -15.25
N HIS A 257 -18.11 18.11 -14.78
CA HIS A 257 -18.24 19.11 -13.73
C HIS A 257 -18.80 18.56 -12.40
N LEU A 258 -18.41 17.34 -12.05
CA LEU A 258 -18.77 16.64 -10.83
C LEU A 258 -17.58 16.53 -9.86
N PRO A 259 -17.83 16.48 -8.55
CA PRO A 259 -16.78 16.15 -7.59
C PRO A 259 -16.34 14.69 -7.76
N TYR A 260 -15.03 14.44 -7.64
CA TYR A 260 -14.49 13.08 -7.58
C TYR A 260 -14.24 12.67 -6.11
N PRO A 261 -14.74 11.50 -5.65
CA PRO A 261 -14.46 11.01 -4.30
C PRO A 261 -12.98 10.66 -4.14
N VAL A 262 -12.26 11.44 -3.32
CA VAL A 262 -10.83 11.20 -3.02
C VAL A 262 -10.69 10.19 -1.91
N ASP A 263 -9.76 9.26 -2.08
CA ASP A 263 -9.46 8.19 -1.15
C ASP A 263 -7.93 8.07 -1.02
N ASP A 264 -7.41 8.43 0.15
CA ASP A 264 -5.97 8.59 0.37
C ASP A 264 -5.20 7.28 0.16
N ASP A 265 -5.77 6.12 0.54
CA ASP A 265 -5.11 4.83 0.34
C ASP A 265 -4.96 4.50 -1.17
N ILE A 266 -5.98 4.85 -1.96
CA ILE A 266 -5.98 4.66 -3.41
C ILE A 266 -4.95 5.61 -4.05
N VAL A 267 -4.95 6.89 -3.65
CA VAL A 267 -4.02 7.89 -4.17
C VAL A 267 -2.57 7.50 -3.86
N ASP A 268 -2.28 7.10 -2.63
CA ASP A 268 -0.93 6.69 -2.22
C ASP A 268 -0.47 5.44 -2.97
N ARG A 269 -1.36 4.46 -3.17
CA ARG A 269 -1.01 3.25 -3.94
C ARG A 269 -0.73 3.57 -5.41
N VAL A 270 -1.54 4.42 -6.03
CA VAL A 270 -1.33 4.82 -7.43
C VAL A 270 -0.09 5.69 -7.56
N TRP A 271 0.22 6.53 -6.57
CA TRP A 271 1.47 7.30 -6.52
C TRP A 271 2.69 6.37 -6.51
N GLN A 272 2.74 5.37 -5.63
CA GLN A 272 3.84 4.41 -5.56
C GLN A 272 4.07 3.70 -6.91
N TYR A 273 2.99 3.31 -7.58
CA TYR A 273 3.07 2.72 -8.91
C TYR A 273 3.55 3.73 -9.97
N ALA A 274 2.99 4.94 -9.99
CA ALA A 274 3.30 5.95 -11.01
C ALA A 274 4.70 6.55 -10.87
N GLU A 275 5.20 6.70 -9.65
CA GLU A 275 6.55 7.21 -9.37
C GLU A 275 7.62 6.24 -9.86
N ALA A 276 7.42 4.93 -9.66
CA ALA A 276 8.33 3.90 -10.14
C ALA A 276 8.14 3.57 -11.63
N GLY A 277 6.91 3.67 -12.11
CA GLY A 277 6.49 3.13 -13.40
C GLY A 277 6.48 4.12 -14.55
N VAL A 278 6.18 5.41 -14.33
CA VAL A 278 6.03 6.41 -15.40
C VAL A 278 7.41 6.89 -15.87
N THR A 279 7.81 6.45 -17.05
CA THR A 279 9.12 6.74 -17.65
C THR A 279 9.04 7.72 -18.83
N ASP A 280 10.16 8.36 -19.17
CA ASP A 280 10.25 9.20 -20.39
C ASP A 280 9.92 8.40 -21.66
N ALA A 281 10.17 7.09 -21.67
CA ALA A 281 9.82 6.24 -22.81
C ALA A 281 8.30 6.16 -23.00
N GLN A 282 7.53 6.04 -21.93
CA GLN A 282 6.07 6.01 -21.99
C GLN A 282 5.49 7.39 -22.34
N ARG A 283 6.10 8.47 -21.85
CA ARG A 283 5.74 9.83 -22.28
C ARG A 283 5.95 10.03 -23.77
N ARG A 284 7.12 9.63 -24.30
CA ARG A 284 7.40 9.66 -25.75
C ARG A 284 6.49 8.76 -26.57
N ALA A 285 6.02 7.65 -25.99
CA ALA A 285 5.04 6.76 -26.60
C ALA A 285 3.59 7.31 -26.54
N GLY A 286 3.38 8.49 -25.93
CA GLY A 286 2.08 9.14 -25.84
C GLY A 286 1.14 8.56 -24.78
N GLN A 287 1.64 7.69 -23.88
CA GLN A 287 0.84 7.11 -22.80
C GLN A 287 0.58 8.13 -21.68
N PHE A 288 1.52 9.06 -21.48
CA PHE A 288 1.42 10.14 -20.49
C PHE A 288 1.87 11.45 -21.12
N ALA A 289 1.21 12.56 -20.75
CA ALA A 289 1.69 13.91 -21.10
C ALA A 289 2.90 14.30 -20.23
N ASP A 290 3.52 15.46 -20.47
CA ASP A 290 4.63 15.93 -19.64
C ASP A 290 4.19 16.23 -18.20
N ALA A 291 5.06 15.96 -17.23
CA ALA A 291 4.78 16.27 -15.84
C ALA A 291 4.69 17.79 -15.61
N ILE A 292 3.71 18.20 -14.81
CA ILE A 292 3.45 19.61 -14.51
C ILE A 292 4.09 19.94 -13.16
N PRO A 293 4.91 21.01 -13.05
CA PRO A 293 5.45 21.42 -11.76
C PRO A 293 4.35 21.86 -10.79
N VAL A 294 4.37 21.30 -9.57
CA VAL A 294 3.51 21.70 -8.46
C VAL A 294 4.31 21.84 -7.18
N LEU A 295 3.78 22.58 -6.20
CA LEU A 295 4.41 22.72 -4.89
C LEU A 295 4.42 21.37 -4.15
N ALA A 296 5.49 21.11 -3.39
CA ALA A 296 5.58 19.90 -2.57
C ALA A 296 4.44 19.79 -1.54
N ALA A 297 3.88 20.92 -1.11
CA ALA A 297 2.75 20.99 -0.18
C ALA A 297 1.36 20.87 -0.85
N ALA A 298 1.30 20.68 -2.18
CA ALA A 298 0.03 20.48 -2.87
C ALA A 298 -0.65 19.17 -2.41
N PRO A 299 -1.99 19.08 -2.46
CA PRO A 299 -2.72 17.88 -2.07
C PRO A 299 -2.20 16.63 -2.81
N PRO A 300 -2.17 15.44 -2.18
CA PRO A 300 -1.62 14.22 -2.78
C PRO A 300 -2.18 13.90 -4.17
N LEU A 301 -3.50 13.99 -4.36
CA LEU A 301 -4.13 13.76 -5.66
C LEU A 301 -3.67 14.78 -6.71
N VAL A 302 -3.52 16.06 -6.35
CA VAL A 302 -3.03 17.10 -7.27
C VAL A 302 -1.60 16.80 -7.71
N ARG A 303 -0.74 16.36 -6.79
CA ARG A 303 0.63 15.93 -7.11
C ARG A 303 0.66 14.74 -8.05
N LEU A 304 -0.17 13.73 -7.79
CA LEU A 304 -0.29 12.56 -8.65
C LEU A 304 -0.76 12.94 -10.06
N LEU A 305 -1.83 13.72 -10.17
CA LEU A 305 -2.38 14.19 -11.43
C LEU A 305 -1.35 15.01 -12.23
N ALA A 306 -0.64 15.91 -11.56
CA ALA A 306 0.41 16.69 -12.17
C ALA A 306 1.58 15.82 -12.70
N HIS A 307 1.96 14.77 -11.97
CA HIS A 307 2.99 13.81 -12.40
C HIS A 307 2.60 13.06 -13.69
N VAL A 308 1.32 12.75 -13.88
CA VAL A 308 0.79 12.12 -15.11
C VAL A 308 0.36 13.14 -16.17
N GLY A 309 0.65 14.42 -15.96
CA GLY A 309 0.41 15.50 -16.91
C GLY A 309 -1.04 15.99 -16.99
N ARG A 310 -1.77 15.92 -15.88
CA ARG A 310 -3.12 16.49 -15.73
C ARG A 310 -3.07 17.79 -14.94
N HIS A 311 -3.82 18.79 -15.42
CA HIS A 311 -3.99 20.06 -14.73
C HIS A 311 -5.15 19.97 -13.74
N ALA A 312 -4.85 19.72 -12.47
CA ALA A 312 -5.81 19.84 -11.38
C ALA A 312 -5.60 21.18 -10.65
N GLN A 313 -6.68 21.91 -10.40
CA GLN A 313 -6.63 23.03 -9.45
C GLN A 313 -6.78 22.49 -8.01
N PRO A 314 -6.06 23.08 -7.04
CA PRO A 314 -6.18 22.71 -5.63
C PRO A 314 -7.55 23.07 -5.03
#